data_AF-A0A838QN89-F1
#
_entry.id   AF-A0A838QN89-F1
#
_cell.length_a   1.000
_cell.length_b   1.000
_cell.length_c   1.000
_cell.angle_alpha   90.00
_cell.angle_beta   90.00
_cell.angle_gamma   90.00
#
_symmetry.space_group_name_H-M   'P 1'
#
loop_
_entity.id
_entity.type
_entity.pdbx_description
1 polymer ?
#
loop_
_entity_poly.entity_id
_entity_poly.type
_entity_poly.pdbx_seq_one_letter_code
_entity_poly.pdbx_strand_id
1 'polypeptide(L)'
;MPMVVITMCTDLFTEVGRLLPRALVYFVVTDLRFADKLHRLFGSSVGAANLRTLVRGSHDLSEIPDDAPTYLTRLTRRRLGDCTLLKRVLPESRGFSAESARQILCFLSRTNLPVASSDRV
;
A
#
# COMPACT_ATOMS: atom_id res chain seq x y z
N MET A 1 -7.74 4.50 26.37
CA MET A 1 -7.61 5.02 24.99
C MET A 1 -7.55 3.84 24.05
N PRO A 2 -8.38 3.76 22.99
CA PRO A 2 -8.25 2.68 22.02
C PRO A 2 -6.99 2.88 21.16
N MET A 3 -6.11 1.89 21.16
CA MET A 3 -4.94 1.82 20.28
C MET A 3 -5.27 0.89 19.12
N VAL A 4 -5.13 1.36 17.88
CA VAL A 4 -5.24 0.52 16.68
C VAL A 4 -3.83 0.21 16.19
N VAL A 5 -3.40 -1.04 16.36
CA VAL A 5 -2.12 -1.52 15.82
C VAL A 5 -2.37 -2.02 14.39
N ILE A 6 -1.76 -1.33 13.43
CA ILE A 6 -1.83 -1.70 12.02
C ILE A 6 -0.57 -2.50 11.68
N THR A 7 -0.75 -3.80 11.41
CA THR A 7 0.29 -4.67 10.87
C THR A 7 0.17 -4.66 9.35
N MET A 8 1.18 -4.10 8.68
CA MET A 8 1.25 -4.18 7.22
C MET A 8 1.47 -5.61 6.78
N CYS A 9 0.96 -5.99 5.60
CA CYS A 9 1.24 -7.30 5.03
C CYS A 9 2.74 -7.44 4.75
N THR A 10 3.38 -8.30 5.53
CA THR A 10 4.82 -8.56 5.50
C THR A 10 5.28 -9.11 4.17
N ASP A 11 4.42 -9.83 3.43
CA ASP A 11 4.77 -10.49 2.18
C ASP A 11 5.23 -9.49 1.12
N LEU A 12 4.60 -8.31 1.05
CA LEU A 12 5.02 -7.23 0.18
C LEU A 12 6.41 -6.71 0.54
N PHE A 13 6.68 -6.53 1.84
CA PHE A 13 7.98 -6.04 2.31
C PHE A 13 9.08 -7.06 2.04
N THR A 14 8.79 -8.34 2.25
CA THR A 14 9.72 -9.43 1.95
C THR A 14 10.01 -9.51 0.45
N GLU A 15 8.99 -9.41 -0.40
CA GLU A 15 9.16 -9.48 -1.85
C GLU A 15 9.92 -8.27 -2.40
N VAL A 16 9.57 -7.06 -1.96
CA VAL A 16 10.30 -5.82 -2.32
C VAL A 16 11.73 -5.90 -1.82
N GLY A 17 11.96 -6.34 -0.58
CA GLY A 17 13.30 -6.53 -0.02
C GLY A 17 14.16 -7.52 -0.81
N ARG A 18 13.55 -8.54 -1.42
CA ARG A 18 14.23 -9.49 -2.31
C ARG A 18 14.54 -8.90 -3.69
N LEU A 19 13.70 -8.01 -4.19
CA LEU A 19 13.82 -7.40 -5.52
C LEU A 19 14.79 -6.22 -5.54
N LEU A 20 14.82 -5.40 -4.48
CA LEU A 20 15.64 -4.19 -4.40
C LEU A 20 17.13 -4.42 -4.71
N PRO A 21 17.79 -5.51 -4.27
CA PRO A 21 19.19 -5.77 -4.64
C PRO A 21 19.40 -6.16 -6.12
N ARG A 22 18.34 -6.57 -6.84
CA ARG A 22 18.43 -7.23 -8.15
C ARG A 22 17.96 -6.36 -9.31
N ALA A 23 17.01 -5.46 -9.06
CA ALA A 23 16.38 -4.66 -10.10
C ALA A 23 15.84 -3.34 -9.55
N LEU A 24 15.59 -2.39 -10.47
CA LEU A 24 14.81 -1.20 -10.17
C LEU A 24 13.37 -1.59 -9.83
N VAL A 25 12.85 -1.06 -8.71
CA VAL A 25 11.49 -1.33 -8.25
C VAL A 25 10.72 -0.02 -8.23
N TYR A 26 9.61 0.03 -8.97
CA TYR A 26 8.79 1.21 -9.12
C TYR A 26 7.54 1.14 -8.25
N PHE A 27 7.27 2.21 -7.50
CA PHE A 27 6.05 2.41 -6.74
C PHE A 27 5.30 3.61 -7.29
N VAL A 28 4.07 3.42 -7.77
CA VAL A 28 3.21 4.53 -8.16
C VAL A 28 2.18 4.81 -7.09
N VAL A 29 2.29 6.00 -6.52
CA VAL A 29 1.53 6.44 -5.35
C VAL A 29 0.73 7.69 -5.70
N THR A 30 -0.28 8.02 -4.90
CA THR A 30 -1.09 9.23 -5.13
C THR A 30 -0.70 10.40 -4.25
N ASP A 31 0.19 10.19 -3.28
CA ASP A 31 0.51 11.17 -2.24
C ASP A 31 2.02 11.17 -1.95
N LEU A 32 2.61 12.36 -1.86
CA LEU A 32 4.04 12.54 -1.62
C LEU A 32 4.47 12.05 -0.24
N ARG A 33 3.65 12.22 0.80
CA ARG A 33 3.94 11.73 2.15
C ARG A 33 4.04 10.21 2.18
N PHE A 34 3.27 9.54 1.32
CA PHE A 34 3.39 8.09 1.16
C PHE A 34 4.68 7.70 0.43
N ALA A 35 5.13 8.50 -0.54
CA ALA A 35 6.44 8.29 -1.16
C ALA A 35 7.58 8.43 -0.14
N ASP A 36 7.56 9.49 0.66
CA ASP A 36 8.54 9.71 1.74
C ASP A 36 8.53 8.55 2.75
N LYS A 37 7.33 8.04 3.06
CA LYS A 37 7.18 6.88 3.94
C LYS A 37 7.84 5.63 3.36
N LEU A 38 7.68 5.35 2.06
CA LEU A 38 8.34 4.23 1.40
C LEU A 38 9.86 4.37 1.46
N HIS A 39 10.39 5.58 1.22
CA HIS A 39 11.82 5.83 1.34
C HIS A 39 12.34 5.64 2.77
N ARG A 40 11.57 6.00 3.80
CA ARG A 40 11.96 5.70 5.19
C ARG A 40 11.91 4.22 5.53
N LEU A 41 10.92 3.49 5.00
CA LEU A 41 10.73 2.06 5.26
C LEU A 41 11.81 1.20 4.62
N PHE A 42 12.20 1.52 3.37
CA PHE A 42 13.19 0.75 2.61
C PHE A 42 14.57 1.40 2.55
N GLY A 43 14.74 2.60 3.11
CA GLY A 43 15.99 3.37 3.03
C GLY A 43 17.20 2.66 3.65
N SER A 44 16.97 1.76 4.60
CA SER A 44 18.01 0.92 5.21
C SER A 44 18.14 -0.47 4.58
N SER A 45 17.35 -0.79 3.55
CA SER A 45 17.41 -2.08 2.87
C SER A 45 18.58 -2.15 1.88
N VAL A 46 19.15 -3.34 1.70
CA VAL A 46 20.13 -3.59 0.63
C VAL A 46 19.46 -3.30 -0.71
N GLY A 47 20.09 -2.46 -1.53
CA GLY A 47 19.51 -2.02 -2.81
C GLY A 47 18.48 -0.89 -2.70
N ALA A 48 18.40 -0.17 -1.58
CA ALA A 48 17.49 0.99 -1.42
C ALA A 48 17.59 2.02 -2.56
N ALA A 49 18.78 2.19 -3.16
CA ALA A 49 19.01 3.07 -4.31
C ALA A 49 18.23 2.67 -5.56
N ASN A 50 17.74 1.43 -5.64
CA ASN A 50 16.94 0.91 -6.74
C ASN A 50 15.43 1.18 -6.55
N LEU A 51 15.01 1.73 -5.41
CA LEU A 51 13.63 2.16 -5.21
C LEU A 51 13.36 3.44 -6.01
N ARG A 52 12.31 3.40 -6.83
CA ARG A 52 11.79 4.54 -7.58
C ARG A 52 10.35 4.77 -7.17
N THR A 53 10.04 5.97 -6.71
CA THR A 53 8.69 6.32 -6.25
C THR A 53 8.15 7.43 -7.11
N LEU A 54 7.05 7.18 -7.80
CA LEU A 54 6.40 8.11 -8.72
C LEU A 54 5.05 8.54 -8.15
N VAL A 55 4.89 9.85 -7.96
CA VAL A 55 3.62 10.44 -7.52
C VAL A 55 2.77 10.77 -8.75
N ARG A 56 1.62 10.12 -8.84
CA ARG A 56 0.67 10.29 -9.95
C ARG A 56 0.20 11.73 -10.05
N GLY A 57 0.30 12.31 -11.25
CA GLY A 57 -0.07 13.69 -11.54
C GLY A 57 1.09 14.68 -11.32
N SER A 58 2.18 14.25 -10.69
CA SER A 58 3.43 15.03 -10.58
C SER A 58 4.55 14.46 -11.42
N HIS A 59 4.52 13.15 -11.70
CA HIS A 59 5.52 12.45 -12.49
C HIS A 59 4.87 11.85 -13.74
N ASP A 60 5.65 11.78 -14.81
CA ASP A 60 5.29 11.02 -15.99
C ASP A 60 5.44 9.53 -15.70
N LEU A 61 4.37 8.77 -15.94
CA LEU A 61 4.37 7.31 -15.74
C LEU A 61 4.83 6.55 -16.98
N SER A 62 5.02 7.24 -18.12
CA SER A 62 5.57 6.66 -19.34
C SER A 62 7.05 6.28 -19.21
N GLU A 63 7.75 6.84 -18.23
CA GLU A 63 9.16 6.57 -17.94
C GLU A 63 9.41 5.20 -17.28
N ILE A 64 8.35 4.50 -16.85
CA ILE A 64 8.48 3.17 -16.24
C ILE A 64 8.80 2.15 -17.35
N PRO A 65 9.95 1.46 -17.30
CA PRO A 65 10.27 0.44 -18.30
C PRO A 65 9.26 -0.71 -18.29
N ASP A 66 8.98 -1.26 -19.47
CA ASP A 66 7.94 -2.27 -19.67
C ASP A 66 8.13 -3.54 -18.80
N ASP A 67 9.38 -3.92 -18.55
CA ASP A 67 9.74 -5.11 -17.76
C ASP A 67 10.04 -4.80 -16.28
N ALA A 68 9.87 -3.56 -15.84
CA ALA A 68 10.23 -3.15 -14.49
C ALA A 68 9.16 -3.59 -13.46
N PRO A 69 9.57 -4.25 -12.35
CA PRO A 69 8.67 -4.55 -11.24
C PRO A 69 7.96 -3.29 -10.73
N THR A 70 6.64 -3.24 -10.93
CA THR A 70 5.83 -2.05 -10.62
C THR A 70 4.68 -2.37 -9.67
N TYR A 71 4.63 -1.63 -8.56
CA TYR A 71 3.59 -1.69 -7.56
C TYR A 71 2.69 -0.46 -7.64
N LEU A 72 1.38 -0.68 -7.73
CA LEU A 72 0.37 0.38 -7.64
C LEU A 72 -0.38 0.24 -6.32
N THR A 73 -0.58 1.37 -5.63
CA THR A 73 -1.56 1.36 -4.54
C THR A 73 -2.97 1.12 -5.09
N ARG A 74 -3.87 0.53 -4.29
CA ARG A 74 -5.27 0.30 -4.70
C ARG A 74 -5.97 1.57 -5.19
N LEU A 75 -5.70 2.70 -4.55
CA LEU A 75 -6.28 4.00 -4.92
C LEU A 75 -5.68 4.50 -6.23
N THR A 76 -4.37 4.33 -6.43
CA THR A 76 -3.71 4.55 -7.73
C THR A 76 -4.38 3.71 -8.81
N ARG A 77 -4.52 2.39 -8.59
CA ARG A 77 -5.11 1.43 -9.53
C ARG A 77 -6.53 1.83 -9.97
N ARG A 78 -7.41 2.14 -9.01
CA ARG A 78 -8.80 2.56 -9.29
C ARG A 78 -8.89 3.82 -10.14
N ARG A 79 -7.92 4.72 -10.00
CA ARG A 79 -7.94 6.00 -10.71
C ARG A 79 -7.11 6.00 -12.01
N LEU A 80 -6.45 4.89 -12.35
CA LEU A 80 -5.71 4.72 -13.62
C LEU A 80 -6.60 4.23 -14.78
N GLY A 81 -7.86 3.86 -14.54
CA GLY A 81 -8.80 3.49 -15.62
C GLY A 81 -8.33 2.26 -16.40
N ASP A 82 -8.25 2.35 -17.73
CA ASP A 82 -7.74 1.30 -18.64
C ASP A 82 -6.27 1.50 -19.05
N CYS A 83 -5.46 2.14 -18.20
CA CYS A 83 -4.07 2.41 -18.53
C CYS A 83 -3.26 1.11 -18.70
N THR A 84 -2.40 1.07 -19.71
CA THR A 84 -1.54 -0.07 -20.07
C THR A 84 -0.69 -0.59 -18.92
N LEU A 85 -0.34 0.29 -17.96
CA LEU A 85 0.33 -0.09 -16.71
C LEU A 85 -0.44 -1.16 -15.93
N LEU A 86 -1.77 -1.17 -15.95
CA LEU A 86 -2.58 -2.13 -15.19
C LEU A 86 -2.46 -3.57 -15.68
N LYS A 87 -2.03 -3.78 -16.93
CA LYS A 87 -1.74 -5.12 -17.47
C LYS A 87 -0.41 -5.69 -16.98
N ARG A 88 0.42 -4.86 -16.33
CA ARG A 88 1.84 -5.12 -16.04
C ARG A 88 2.17 -5.09 -14.54
N VAL A 89 1.16 -4.90 -13.70
CA VAL A 89 1.33 -4.63 -12.27
C VAL A 89 1.21 -5.92 -11.48
N LEU A 90 2.13 -6.08 -10.51
CA LEU A 90 2.13 -7.19 -9.58
C LEU A 90 0.76 -7.31 -8.87
N PRO A 91 0.32 -8.54 -8.53
CA PRO A 91 -0.99 -8.77 -7.94
C PRO A 91 -1.22 -7.88 -6.72
N GLU A 92 -2.49 -7.49 -6.50
CA GLU A 92 -2.88 -6.56 -5.44
C GLU A 92 -2.49 -7.14 -4.07
N SER A 93 -1.35 -6.69 -3.53
CA SER A 93 -0.96 -6.99 -2.17
C SER A 93 -1.96 -6.33 -1.22
N ARG A 94 -2.58 -7.13 -0.34
CA ARG A 94 -3.44 -6.59 0.72
C ARG A 94 -2.56 -5.74 1.62
N GLY A 95 -2.76 -4.42 1.66
CA GLY A 95 -1.93 -3.53 2.50
C GLY A 95 -2.01 -3.81 4.01
N PHE A 96 -3.05 -4.52 4.46
CA PHE A 96 -3.25 -4.95 5.84
C PHE A 96 -3.15 -6.47 5.93
N SER A 97 -2.54 -6.96 7.03
CA SER A 97 -2.72 -8.36 7.41
C SER A 97 -4.21 -8.68 7.61
N ALA A 98 -4.58 -9.95 7.43
CA ALA A 98 -5.95 -10.39 7.71
C ALA A 98 -6.36 -10.08 9.17
N GLU A 99 -5.41 -10.18 10.10
CA GLU A 99 -5.67 -9.88 11.51
C GLU A 99 -5.91 -8.38 11.75
N SER A 100 -5.13 -7.50 11.13
CA SER A 100 -5.38 -6.05 11.23
C SER A 100 -6.69 -5.63 10.58
N ALA A 101 -7.07 -6.26 9.46
CA ALA A 101 -8.38 -6.04 8.86
C ALA A 101 -9.50 -6.48 9.82
N ARG A 102 -9.35 -7.62 10.49
CA ARG A 102 -10.30 -8.10 11.50
C ARG A 102 -10.40 -7.16 12.70
N GLN A 103 -9.26 -6.67 13.21
CA GLN A 103 -9.23 -5.76 14.34
C GLN A 103 -9.89 -4.40 14.02
N ILE A 104 -9.64 -3.85 12.83
CA ILE A 104 -10.31 -2.62 12.38
C ILE A 104 -11.82 -2.84 12.27
N LEU A 105 -12.24 -3.97 11.68
CA LEU A 105 -13.67 -4.31 11.55
C LEU A 105 -14.35 -4.43 12.92
N CYS A 106 -13.71 -5.15 13.86
CA CYS A 106 -14.18 -5.29 15.24
C CYS A 106 -14.24 -3.96 15.99
N PHE A 107 -13.28 -3.05 15.74
CA PHE A 107 -13.30 -1.72 16.35
C PHE A 107 -14.50 -0.91 15.84
N LEU A 108 -14.72 -0.89 14.52
CA LEU A 108 -15.84 -0.18 13.89
C LEU A 108 -17.20 -0.77 14.29
N SER A 109 -17.33 -2.09 14.43
CA SER A 109 -18.58 -2.72 14.87
C SER A 109 -18.90 -2.42 16.34
N ARG A 110 -17.89 -2.27 17.20
CA ARG A 110 -18.07 -1.90 18.61
C ARG A 110 -18.40 -0.42 18.82
N THR A 111 -17.95 0.46 17.92
CA THR A 111 -18.30 1.89 17.98
C THR A 111 -19.65 2.21 17.32
N ASN A 112 -20.13 1.35 16.41
CA ASN A 112 -21.41 1.52 15.71
C ASN A 112 -22.57 0.70 16.29
N LEU A 113 -22.42 0.06 17.44
CA LEU A 113 -23.59 -0.39 18.19
C LEU A 113 -24.14 0.84 18.91
N PRO A 114 -25.23 1.49 18.43
CA PRO A 114 -26.02 2.28 19.35
C PRO A 114 -26.36 1.36 20.50
N VAL A 115 -26.24 1.87 21.72
CA VAL A 115 -26.91 1.30 22.88
C VAL A 115 -28.40 1.34 22.54
N ALA A 116 -28.88 0.29 21.87
CA ALA A 116 -30.27 0.07 21.63
C ALA A 116 -30.87 -0.29 22.98
N SER A 117 -31.31 0.75 23.67
CA SER A 117 -32.51 0.80 24.49
C SER A 117 -32.81 -0.47 25.29
N SER A 118 -32.38 -0.47 26.55
CA SER A 118 -33.15 -1.13 27.61
C SER A 118 -33.97 -0.06 28.34
N ASP A 119 -34.91 0.55 27.62
CA ASP A 119 -36.16 1.00 28.26
C ASP A 119 -37.02 -0.25 28.41
N ARG A 120 -37.06 -0.79 29.63
CA ARG A 120 -38.08 -1.73 30.05
C ARG A 120 -38.95 -1.01 31.08
N VAL A 121 -40.20 -0.82 30.65
CA VAL A 121 -41.47 -0.62 31.37
C VAL A 121 -41.39 -0.79 32.87
#